data_AF-A0A976JQE0-F1
#
_entry.id   AF-A0A976JQE0-F1
#
_cell.length_a   1.000
_cell.length_b   1.000
_cell.length_c   1.000
_cell.angle_alpha   90.00
_cell.angle_beta   90.00
_cell.angle_gamma   90.00
#
_symmetry.space_group_name_H-M   'P 1'
#
loop_
_entity.id
_entity.type
_entity.pdbx_description
1 polymer ?
#
loop_
_entity_poly.entity_id
_entity_poly.type
_entity_poly.pdbx_seq_one_letter_code
_entity_poly.pdbx_strand_id
1 'polypeptide(L)'
;MNKNLMMAMDVLGYVFITVPIMATWSITILLFTKGSDLVLWGIPFVAIFTLAFFLFLMRIIIPRPQKGVIRVGFNNDYLGWYMNLCLLRAFLCSGLKSLTLSMGWSRYLMFKALGAEVPYNFQMALNAEITDLSMIKIGENTLIGDHAKLSAHYIAKDRIILRPIELAEGTTILPHTFVKPGTKTEPNETLGKGSES
;
A
#
# COMPACT_ATOMS: atom_id res chain seq x y z
N MET A 1 -6.77 -10.45 23.12
CA MET A 1 -5.97 -11.52 22.45
C MET A 1 -4.96 -12.04 23.48
N ASN A 2 -4.69 -13.34 23.56
CA ASN A 2 -3.67 -13.83 24.52
C ASN A 2 -2.25 -13.51 24.01
N LYS A 3 -1.27 -13.46 24.93
CA LYS A 3 0.11 -13.08 24.63
C LYS A 3 0.76 -13.93 23.53
N ASN A 4 0.56 -15.25 23.59
CA ASN A 4 1.16 -16.18 22.63
C ASN A 4 0.66 -15.93 21.21
N LEU A 5 -0.64 -15.62 21.05
CA LEU A 5 -1.20 -15.30 19.75
C LEU A 5 -0.70 -13.95 19.22
N MET A 6 -0.49 -12.95 20.08
CA MET A 6 0.14 -11.69 19.68
C MET A 6 1.55 -11.93 19.14
N MET A 7 2.37 -12.69 19.87
CA MET A 7 3.73 -13.05 19.43
C MET A 7 3.73 -13.80 18.09
N ALA A 8 2.82 -14.77 17.93
CA ALA A 8 2.69 -15.50 16.66
C ALA A 8 2.34 -14.57 15.50
N MET A 9 1.46 -13.57 15.72
CA MET A 9 1.13 -12.59 14.70
C MET A 9 2.30 -11.66 14.37
N ASP A 10 3.08 -11.23 15.36
CA ASP A 10 4.26 -10.39 15.12
C ASP A 10 5.34 -11.15 14.35
N VAL A 11 5.58 -12.41 14.67
CA VAL A 11 6.52 -13.27 13.91
C VAL A 11 6.03 -13.45 12.47
N LEU A 12 4.74 -13.73 12.28
CA LEU A 12 4.16 -13.86 10.95
C LEU A 12 4.30 -12.56 10.16
N GLY A 13 3.95 -11.42 10.77
CA GLY A 13 4.10 -10.11 10.16
C GLY A 13 5.54 -9.80 9.79
N TYR A 14 6.50 -10.14 10.66
CA TYR A 14 7.93 -9.99 10.39
C TYR A 14 8.35 -10.77 9.14
N VAL A 15 7.90 -12.01 8.96
CA VAL A 15 8.18 -12.81 7.76
C VAL A 15 7.62 -12.13 6.50
N PHE A 16 6.35 -11.72 6.53
CA PHE A 16 5.71 -11.07 5.38
C PHE A 16 6.34 -9.71 5.03
N ILE A 17 6.89 -9.01 6.01
CA ILE A 17 7.62 -7.75 5.80
C ILE A 17 9.01 -8.03 5.21
N THR A 18 9.76 -8.95 5.80
CA THR A 18 11.20 -9.09 5.52
C THR A 18 11.51 -9.92 4.27
N VAL A 19 10.74 -10.96 3.97
CA VAL A 19 10.99 -11.83 2.80
C VAL A 19 11.09 -11.05 1.47
N PRO A 20 10.11 -10.21 1.08
CA PRO A 20 10.20 -9.47 -0.18
C PRO A 20 11.32 -8.42 -0.15
N ILE A 21 11.60 -7.82 1.01
CA ILE A 21 12.71 -6.88 1.19
C ILE A 21 14.06 -7.58 0.97
N MET A 22 14.29 -8.69 1.67
CA MET A 22 15.55 -9.43 1.60
C MET A 22 15.78 -10.00 0.21
N ALA A 23 14.75 -10.53 -0.45
CA ALA A 23 14.86 -11.04 -1.82
C ALA A 23 15.28 -9.93 -2.79
N THR A 24 14.63 -8.76 -2.72
CA THR A 24 15.01 -7.59 -3.52
C THR A 24 16.44 -7.16 -3.28
N TRP A 25 16.83 -6.92 -2.02
CA TRP A 25 18.17 -6.44 -1.71
C TRP A 25 19.25 -7.47 -2.03
N SER A 26 18.98 -8.76 -1.86
CA SER A 26 19.93 -9.83 -2.24
C SER A 26 20.22 -9.81 -3.74
N ILE A 27 19.18 -9.66 -4.57
CA ILE A 27 19.33 -9.55 -6.03
C ILE A 27 20.06 -8.25 -6.40
N THR A 28 19.69 -7.13 -5.78
CA THR A 28 20.34 -5.83 -6.02
C THR A 28 21.83 -5.87 -5.66
N ILE A 29 22.19 -6.43 -4.50
CA ILE A 29 23.59 -6.54 -4.05
C ILE A 29 24.37 -7.49 -4.98
N LEU A 30 23.78 -8.60 -5.41
CA LEU A 30 24.42 -9.51 -6.35
C LEU A 30 24.74 -8.81 -7.68
N LEU A 31 23.80 -8.02 -8.21
CA LEU A 31 24.00 -7.25 -9.45
C LEU A 31 24.99 -6.10 -9.25
N PHE A 32 25.01 -5.48 -8.09
CA PHE A 32 26.00 -4.45 -7.77
C PHE A 32 27.43 -5.03 -7.71
N THR A 33 27.58 -6.23 -7.15
CA THR A 33 28.91 -6.85 -6.96
C THR A 33 29.43 -7.58 -8.19
N LYS A 34 28.55 -8.08 -9.07
CA LYS A 34 28.92 -8.90 -10.24
C LYS A 34 28.50 -8.32 -11.59
N GLY A 35 27.73 -7.24 -11.61
CA GLY A 35 27.25 -6.62 -12.84
C GLY A 35 28.34 -5.84 -13.57
N SER A 36 28.14 -5.63 -14.87
CA SER A 36 28.93 -4.67 -15.63
C SER A 36 28.52 -3.23 -15.30
N ASP A 37 29.33 -2.25 -15.68
CA ASP A 37 29.05 -0.83 -15.43
C ASP A 37 27.67 -0.39 -15.96
N LEU A 38 27.24 -0.93 -17.10
CA LEU A 38 25.92 -0.67 -17.67
C LEU A 38 24.79 -1.18 -16.77
N VAL A 39 24.98 -2.31 -16.10
CA VAL A 39 23.99 -2.89 -15.17
C VAL A 39 23.84 -2.04 -13.91
N LEU A 40 24.91 -1.37 -13.47
CA LEU A 40 24.88 -0.54 -12.26
C LEU A 40 23.90 0.64 -12.40
N TRP A 41 23.82 1.26 -13.59
CA TRP A 41 22.84 2.32 -13.87
C TRP A 41 21.38 1.82 -13.78
N GLY A 42 21.15 0.54 -14.05
CA GLY A 42 19.83 -0.10 -13.98
C GLY A 42 19.38 -0.49 -12.57
N ILE A 43 20.26 -0.43 -11.57
CA ILE A 43 19.98 -0.94 -10.21
C ILE A 43 18.70 -0.38 -9.59
N PRO A 44 18.42 0.93 -9.63
CA PRO A 44 17.20 1.47 -9.02
C PRO A 44 15.93 0.88 -9.65
N PHE A 45 15.94 0.68 -10.97
CA PHE A 45 14.83 0.05 -11.68
C PHE A 45 14.69 -1.41 -11.29
N VAL A 46 15.80 -2.17 -11.28
CA VAL A 46 15.79 -3.59 -10.88
C VAL A 46 15.25 -3.74 -9.46
N ALA A 47 15.66 -2.89 -8.52
CA ALA A 47 15.18 -2.94 -7.14
C ALA A 47 13.66 -2.71 -7.07
N ILE A 48 13.12 -1.72 -7.79
CA ILE A 48 11.68 -1.43 -7.85
C ILE A 48 10.92 -2.60 -8.48
N PHE A 49 11.36 -3.10 -9.63
CA PHE A 49 10.69 -4.22 -10.33
C PHE A 49 10.72 -5.49 -9.50
N THR A 50 11.86 -5.81 -8.89
CA THR A 50 12.01 -7.00 -8.04
C THR A 50 11.11 -6.93 -6.81
N LEU A 51 11.04 -5.76 -6.16
CA LEU A 51 10.14 -5.57 -5.02
C LEU A 51 8.67 -5.70 -5.45
N ALA A 52 8.26 -5.01 -6.51
CA ALA A 52 6.90 -5.11 -7.03
C ALA A 52 6.54 -6.55 -7.40
N PHE A 53 7.47 -7.29 -8.01
CA PHE A 53 7.30 -8.70 -8.37
C PHE A 53 7.06 -9.59 -7.15
N PHE A 54 7.93 -9.51 -6.12
CA PHE A 54 7.75 -10.34 -4.91
C PHE A 54 6.49 -9.96 -4.13
N LEU A 55 6.16 -8.67 -4.03
CA LEU A 55 4.92 -8.24 -3.39
C LEU A 55 3.69 -8.78 -4.14
N PHE A 56 3.70 -8.73 -5.46
CA PHE A 56 2.65 -9.30 -6.30
C PHE A 56 2.52 -10.81 -6.12
N LEU A 57 3.63 -11.56 -6.16
CA LEU A 57 3.64 -13.00 -5.94
C LEU A 57 3.08 -13.37 -4.57
N MET A 58 3.54 -12.71 -3.51
CA MET A 58 3.02 -12.97 -2.17
C MET A 58 1.54 -12.63 -2.06
N ARG A 59 1.10 -11.52 -2.68
CA ARG A 59 -0.30 -11.13 -2.69
C ARG A 59 -1.20 -12.17 -3.35
N ILE A 60 -0.75 -12.88 -4.39
CA ILE A 60 -1.53 -13.96 -5.01
C ILE A 60 -1.84 -15.08 -4.01
N ILE A 61 -0.91 -15.36 -3.09
CA ILE A 61 -1.01 -16.44 -2.11
C ILE A 61 -1.88 -16.02 -0.92
N ILE A 62 -1.92 -14.72 -0.59
CA ILE A 62 -2.63 -14.20 0.58
C ILE A 62 -4.14 -14.04 0.27
N PRO A 63 -5.03 -14.42 1.20
CA PRO A 63 -6.46 -14.15 1.07
C PRO A 63 -6.77 -12.67 0.89
N ARG A 64 -7.70 -12.33 -0.01
CA ARG A 64 -8.14 -10.94 -0.18
C ARG A 64 -8.92 -10.47 1.06
N PRO A 65 -8.69 -9.24 1.55
CA PRO A 65 -9.45 -8.71 2.67
C PRO A 65 -10.93 -8.61 2.31
N GLN A 66 -11.80 -9.11 3.18
CA GLN A 66 -13.25 -9.01 2.98
C GLN A 66 -13.78 -7.72 3.61
N LYS A 67 -14.66 -7.02 2.89
CA LYS A 67 -15.39 -5.87 3.44
C LYS A 67 -16.30 -6.31 4.57
N GLY A 68 -16.39 -5.52 5.64
CA GLY A 68 -17.28 -5.81 6.77
C GLY A 68 -16.65 -5.51 8.13
N VAL A 69 -17.25 -6.06 9.17
CA VAL A 69 -16.77 -5.94 10.55
C VAL A 69 -16.13 -7.26 10.96
N ILE A 70 -14.81 -7.27 11.02
CA ILE A 70 -13.98 -8.44 11.31
C ILE A 70 -13.60 -8.42 12.78
N ARG A 71 -13.64 -9.57 13.44
CA ARG A 71 -13.13 -9.71 14.81
C ARG A 71 -11.61 -9.89 14.78
N VAL A 72 -10.90 -9.15 15.63
CA VAL A 72 -9.45 -9.30 15.81
C VAL A 72 -9.15 -10.68 16.39
N GLY A 73 -8.30 -11.45 15.71
CA GLY A 73 -7.90 -12.79 16.16
C GLY A 73 -7.42 -13.66 15.02
N PHE A 74 -7.15 -14.94 15.29
CA PHE A 74 -6.65 -15.88 14.30
C PHE A 74 -7.79 -16.46 13.44
N ASN A 75 -8.38 -15.62 12.60
CA ASN A 75 -9.39 -16.01 11.61
C ASN A 75 -8.97 -15.56 10.21
N ASN A 76 -9.50 -16.22 9.18
CA ASN A 76 -9.08 -16.01 7.79
C ASN A 76 -9.25 -14.56 7.33
N ASP A 77 -10.31 -13.87 7.78
CA ASP A 77 -10.59 -12.49 7.37
C ASP A 77 -9.57 -11.52 7.98
N TYR A 78 -9.29 -11.66 9.27
CA TYR A 78 -8.28 -10.87 9.97
C TYR A 78 -6.88 -11.15 9.43
N LEU A 79 -6.54 -12.42 9.18
CA LEU A 79 -5.25 -12.81 8.61
C LEU A 79 -5.07 -12.25 7.20
N GLY A 80 -6.09 -12.35 6.35
CA GLY A 80 -6.07 -11.78 5.01
C GLY A 80 -5.80 -10.27 5.03
N TRP A 81 -6.50 -9.54 5.88
CA TRP A 81 -6.24 -8.11 6.09
C TRP A 81 -4.83 -7.84 6.62
N TYR A 82 -4.44 -8.50 7.71
CA TYR A 82 -3.16 -8.25 8.39
C TYR A 82 -1.96 -8.56 7.50
N MET A 83 -2.01 -9.64 6.73
CA MET A 83 -0.96 -10.00 5.78
C MET A 83 -0.86 -9.00 4.62
N ASN A 84 -1.98 -8.53 4.06
CA ASN A 84 -1.96 -7.46 3.05
C ASN A 84 -1.38 -6.15 3.63
N LEU A 85 -1.70 -5.82 4.89
CA LEU A 85 -1.09 -4.69 5.59
C LEU A 85 0.42 -4.88 5.78
N CYS A 86 0.88 -6.10 6.04
CA CYS A 86 2.31 -6.43 6.15
C CYS A 86 3.03 -6.27 4.80
N LEU A 87 2.41 -6.62 3.67
CA LEU A 87 2.99 -6.35 2.35
C LEU A 87 3.15 -4.86 2.06
N LEU A 88 2.17 -4.04 2.44
CA LEU A 88 2.33 -2.58 2.36
C LEU A 88 3.51 -2.11 3.23
N ARG A 89 3.62 -2.64 4.46
CA ARG A 89 4.76 -2.32 5.35
C ARG A 89 6.09 -2.77 4.77
N ALA A 90 6.15 -3.90 4.06
CA ALA A 90 7.34 -4.32 3.34
C ALA A 90 7.81 -3.23 2.35
N PHE A 91 6.87 -2.69 1.56
CA PHE A 91 7.17 -1.56 0.68
C PHE A 91 7.66 -0.33 1.46
N LEU A 92 6.96 0.07 2.51
CA LEU A 92 7.31 1.26 3.31
C LEU A 92 8.67 1.13 4.01
N CYS A 93 9.02 -0.07 4.49
CA CYS A 93 10.27 -0.35 5.20
C CYS A 93 11.44 -0.74 4.28
N SER A 94 11.20 -0.91 2.98
CA SER A 94 12.23 -1.36 2.02
C SER A 94 13.37 -0.35 1.80
N GLY A 95 13.16 0.92 2.16
CA GLY A 95 14.03 2.05 1.77
C GLY A 95 13.77 2.58 0.36
N LEU A 96 12.91 1.92 -0.44
CA LEU A 96 12.61 2.30 -1.82
C LEU A 96 11.37 3.21 -1.95
N LYS A 97 10.67 3.52 -0.85
CA LYS A 97 9.44 4.33 -0.85
C LYS A 97 9.62 5.64 -1.61
N SER A 98 10.58 6.46 -1.21
CA SER A 98 10.72 7.82 -1.74
C SER A 98 11.02 7.84 -3.24
N LEU A 99 11.87 6.92 -3.70
CA LEU A 99 12.16 6.77 -5.12
C LEU A 99 10.94 6.29 -5.90
N THR A 100 10.25 5.27 -5.37
CA THR A 100 9.08 4.65 -6.02
C THR A 100 7.91 5.63 -6.14
N LEU A 101 7.65 6.45 -5.12
CA LEU A 101 6.52 7.38 -5.14
C LEU A 101 6.79 8.66 -5.94
N SER A 102 8.06 9.02 -6.14
CA SER A 102 8.48 10.19 -6.92
C SER A 102 8.23 10.05 -8.43
N MET A 103 8.18 8.83 -8.97
CA MET A 103 7.94 8.58 -10.39
C MET A 103 6.56 7.94 -10.62
N GLY A 104 5.81 8.44 -11.61
CA GLY A 104 4.45 7.96 -11.90
C GLY A 104 4.38 6.47 -12.24
N TRP A 105 5.31 5.98 -13.07
CA TRP A 105 5.33 4.57 -13.48
C TRP A 105 5.63 3.60 -12.35
N SER A 106 6.58 3.92 -11.46
CA SER A 106 6.93 3.06 -10.34
C SER A 106 5.86 3.07 -9.27
N ARG A 107 5.26 4.24 -9.03
CA ARG A 107 4.10 4.38 -8.14
C ARG A 107 2.93 3.54 -8.65
N TYR A 108 2.58 3.68 -9.93
CA TYR A 108 1.54 2.89 -10.58
C TYR A 108 1.81 1.39 -10.43
N LEU A 109 3.01 0.93 -10.81
CA LEU A 109 3.39 -0.48 -10.71
C LEU A 109 3.27 -1.02 -9.28
N MET A 110 3.83 -0.28 -8.30
CA MET A 110 3.82 -0.69 -6.90
C MET A 110 2.40 -0.78 -6.33
N PHE A 111 1.56 0.19 -6.66
CA PHE A 111 0.17 0.22 -6.20
C PHE A 111 -0.65 -0.92 -6.82
N LYS A 112 -0.44 -1.22 -8.10
CA LYS A 112 -1.05 -2.39 -8.76
C LYS A 112 -0.57 -3.71 -8.14
N ALA A 113 0.73 -3.83 -7.84
CA ALA A 113 1.31 -5.01 -7.19
C ALA A 113 0.67 -5.27 -5.82
N LEU A 114 0.46 -4.21 -5.03
CA LEU A 114 -0.20 -4.25 -3.72
C LEU A 114 -1.74 -4.29 -3.81
N GLY A 115 -2.30 -4.15 -5.01
CA GLY A 115 -3.68 -4.47 -5.31
C GLY A 115 -4.66 -3.34 -5.45
N ALA A 116 -4.18 -2.10 -5.49
CA ALA A 116 -5.05 -0.97 -5.75
C ALA A 116 -5.53 -0.93 -7.20
N GLU A 117 -6.72 -0.38 -7.37
CA GLU A 117 -7.28 -0.01 -8.67
C GLU A 117 -6.98 1.47 -8.91
N VAL A 118 -5.82 1.75 -9.48
CA VAL A 118 -5.38 3.12 -9.77
C VAL A 118 -5.05 3.28 -11.26
N PRO A 119 -5.32 4.44 -11.86
CA PRO A 119 -4.87 4.77 -13.20
C PRO A 119 -3.41 5.21 -13.16
N TYR A 120 -2.81 5.45 -14.33
CA TYR A 120 -1.44 5.97 -14.39
C TYR A 120 -1.35 7.48 -14.08
N ASN A 121 -2.39 8.23 -14.44
CA ASN A 121 -2.42 9.70 -14.40
C ASN A 121 -2.85 10.31 -13.05
N PHE A 122 -3.14 9.52 -12.01
CA PHE A 122 -3.37 10.08 -10.67
C PHE A 122 -2.07 10.64 -10.09
N GLN A 123 -2.18 11.72 -9.33
CA GLN A 123 -1.06 12.34 -8.64
C GLN A 123 -1.24 12.26 -7.13
N MET A 124 -0.14 12.05 -6.43
CA MET A 124 -0.12 12.13 -4.98
C MET A 124 1.16 12.83 -4.53
N ALA A 125 1.03 13.60 -3.46
CA ALA A 125 2.17 14.12 -2.73
C ALA A 125 2.98 12.99 -2.11
N LEU A 126 4.29 13.21 -1.95
CA LEU A 126 5.22 12.21 -1.44
C LEU A 126 4.92 11.76 0.00
N ASN A 127 4.39 12.68 0.83
CA ASN A 127 4.06 12.39 2.23
C ASN A 127 2.60 11.98 2.44
N ALA A 128 1.82 11.76 1.37
CA ALA A 128 0.52 11.15 1.50
C ALA A 128 0.66 9.67 1.94
N GLU A 129 -0.24 9.23 2.80
CA GLU A 129 -0.27 7.87 3.34
C GLU A 129 -1.54 7.16 2.86
N ILE A 130 -1.38 6.06 2.13
CA ILE A 130 -2.50 5.23 1.69
C ILE A 130 -2.28 3.83 2.25
N THR A 131 -3.25 3.37 3.02
CA THR A 131 -3.26 2.03 3.62
C THR A 131 -4.34 1.16 2.99
N ASP A 132 -4.20 -0.16 3.16
CA ASP A 132 -5.14 -1.15 2.61
C ASP A 132 -5.32 -1.07 1.09
N LEU A 133 -4.22 -0.92 0.35
CA LEU A 133 -4.23 -0.68 -1.11
C LEU A 133 -5.16 -1.63 -1.89
N SER A 134 -5.30 -2.89 -1.49
CA SER A 134 -6.23 -3.84 -2.10
C SER A 134 -7.73 -3.46 -2.02
N MET A 135 -8.08 -2.42 -1.26
CA MET A 135 -9.42 -1.87 -1.09
C MET A 135 -9.51 -0.40 -1.52
N ILE A 136 -8.51 0.10 -2.26
CA ILE A 136 -8.47 1.46 -2.77
C ILE A 136 -8.74 1.45 -4.27
N LYS A 137 -9.73 2.24 -4.68
CA LYS A 137 -10.01 2.57 -6.08
C LYS A 137 -9.90 4.07 -6.28
N ILE A 138 -9.12 4.48 -7.27
CA ILE A 138 -8.87 5.88 -7.61
C ILE A 138 -9.27 6.08 -9.08
N GLY A 139 -9.98 7.17 -9.36
CA GLY A 139 -10.33 7.59 -10.71
C GLY A 139 -9.22 8.39 -11.38
N GLU A 140 -9.34 8.57 -12.70
CA GLU A 140 -8.39 9.36 -13.48
C GLU A 140 -8.27 10.79 -12.96
N ASN A 141 -7.12 11.42 -13.19
CA ASN A 141 -6.86 12.82 -12.83
C ASN A 141 -7.10 13.18 -11.35
N THR A 142 -7.18 12.19 -10.45
CA THR A 142 -7.31 12.41 -8.99
C THR A 142 -6.03 12.99 -8.42
N LEU A 143 -6.16 13.95 -7.50
CA LEU A 143 -5.06 14.57 -6.76
C LEU A 143 -5.14 14.23 -5.27
N ILE A 144 -4.05 13.71 -4.71
CA ILE A 144 -3.94 13.43 -3.27
C ILE A 144 -2.90 14.38 -2.65
N GLY A 145 -3.37 15.29 -1.81
CA GLY A 145 -2.58 16.34 -1.19
C GLY A 145 -1.60 15.84 -0.12
N ASP A 146 -0.70 16.73 0.28
CA ASP A 146 0.37 16.41 1.21
C ASP A 146 -0.15 16.02 2.60
N HIS A 147 0.47 15.02 3.22
CA HIS A 147 0.01 14.46 4.49
C HIS A 147 -1.46 13.99 4.54
N ALA A 148 -2.14 13.86 3.39
CA ALA A 148 -3.44 13.23 3.32
C ALA A 148 -3.31 11.75 3.70
N LYS A 149 -4.32 11.22 4.40
CA LYS A 149 -4.34 9.87 4.92
C LYS A 149 -5.58 9.14 4.47
N LEU A 150 -5.41 8.08 3.68
CA LEU A 150 -6.49 7.22 3.20
C LEU A 150 -6.34 5.86 3.90
N SER A 151 -7.38 5.45 4.61
CA SER A 151 -7.42 4.15 5.26
C SER A 151 -8.76 3.49 5.08
N ALA A 152 -8.77 2.31 4.45
CA ALA A 152 -9.98 1.51 4.27
C ALA A 152 -10.29 0.66 5.51
N HIS A 153 -9.53 0.82 6.60
CA HIS A 153 -9.80 0.19 7.89
C HIS A 153 -9.99 1.20 9.02
N TYR A 154 -10.78 0.81 10.02
CA TYR A 154 -10.85 1.46 11.32
C TYR A 154 -10.88 0.40 12.41
N ILE A 155 -10.01 0.54 13.41
CA ILE A 155 -9.93 -0.41 14.53
C ILE A 155 -10.73 0.15 15.70
N ALA A 156 -11.70 -0.65 16.17
CA ALA A 156 -12.56 -0.34 17.30
C ALA A 156 -12.57 -1.52 18.28
N LYS A 157 -11.85 -1.37 19.40
CA LYS A 157 -11.70 -2.43 20.42
C LYS A 157 -11.16 -3.74 19.84
N ASP A 158 -11.97 -4.79 19.81
CA ASP A 158 -11.65 -6.11 19.30
C ASP A 158 -12.15 -6.33 17.85
N ARG A 159 -12.46 -5.25 17.14
CA ARG A 159 -12.99 -5.30 15.77
C ARG A 159 -12.24 -4.38 14.82
N ILE A 160 -12.22 -4.79 13.57
CA ILE A 160 -11.74 -4.00 12.44
C ILE A 160 -12.90 -3.82 11.47
N ILE A 161 -13.21 -2.58 11.15
CA ILE A 161 -14.19 -2.22 10.16
C ILE A 161 -13.45 -1.98 8.86
N LEU A 162 -13.64 -2.86 7.86
CA LEU A 162 -13.07 -2.75 6.54
C LEU A 162 -14.13 -2.29 5.54
N ARG A 163 -13.91 -1.13 4.91
CA ARG A 163 -14.77 -0.62 3.85
C ARG A 163 -13.92 0.03 2.77
N PRO A 164 -14.08 -0.37 1.50
CA PRO A 164 -13.34 0.23 0.39
C PRO A 164 -13.47 1.74 0.33
N ILE A 165 -12.42 2.39 -0.17
CA ILE A 165 -12.45 3.80 -0.56
C ILE A 165 -12.48 3.86 -2.08
N GLU A 166 -13.46 4.56 -2.63
CA GLU A 166 -13.64 4.74 -4.07
C GLU A 166 -13.63 6.23 -4.39
N LEU A 167 -12.54 6.72 -4.98
CA LEU A 167 -12.43 8.10 -5.44
C LEU A 167 -12.80 8.16 -6.92
N ALA A 168 -13.77 8.99 -7.31
CA ALA A 168 -14.15 9.21 -8.68
C ALA A 168 -13.10 10.04 -9.45
N GLU A 169 -13.26 10.12 -10.78
CA GLU A 169 -12.40 10.93 -11.64
C GLU A 169 -12.36 12.40 -11.19
N GLY A 170 -11.18 13.01 -11.25
CA GLY A 170 -10.98 14.42 -10.92
C GLY A 170 -11.10 14.75 -9.42
N THR A 171 -11.27 13.76 -8.55
CA THR A 171 -11.36 13.99 -7.10
C THR A 171 -10.09 14.68 -6.58
N THR A 172 -10.25 15.66 -5.69
CA THR A 172 -9.13 16.32 -5.00
C THR A 172 -9.21 16.08 -3.50
N ILE A 173 -8.22 15.39 -2.94
CA ILE A 173 -8.06 15.26 -1.49
C ILE A 173 -7.10 16.34 -1.01
N LEU A 174 -7.59 17.29 -0.21
CA LEU A 174 -6.77 18.38 0.30
C LEU A 174 -5.72 17.88 1.30
N PRO A 175 -4.60 18.62 1.49
CA PRO A 175 -3.59 18.28 2.47
C PRO A 175 -4.15 18.05 3.87
N HIS A 176 -3.53 17.16 4.64
CA HIS A 176 -3.93 16.78 6.01
C HIS A 176 -5.35 16.20 6.16
N THR A 177 -6.02 15.84 5.07
CA THR A 177 -7.34 15.22 5.10
C THR A 177 -7.25 13.75 5.47
N PHE A 178 -8.07 13.32 6.43
CA PHE A 178 -8.27 11.90 6.75
C PHE A 178 -9.51 11.36 6.04
N VAL A 179 -9.30 10.55 5.01
CA VAL A 179 -10.34 9.85 4.26
C VAL A 179 -10.66 8.54 4.98
N LYS A 180 -11.92 8.40 5.40
CA LYS A 180 -12.39 7.31 6.25
C LYS A 180 -12.80 6.07 5.44
N PRO A 181 -12.86 4.89 6.09
CA PRO A 181 -13.36 3.69 5.43
C PRO A 181 -14.78 3.87 4.89
N GLY A 182 -15.00 3.49 3.63
CA GLY A 182 -16.31 3.58 2.98
C GLY A 182 -16.57 4.90 2.28
N THR A 183 -15.62 5.83 2.25
CA THR A 183 -15.75 7.05 1.45
C THR A 183 -15.90 6.71 -0.03
N LYS A 184 -16.94 7.27 -0.63
CA LYS A 184 -17.14 7.33 -2.08
C LYS A 184 -17.26 8.79 -2.46
N THR A 185 -16.56 9.21 -3.50
CA THR A 185 -16.68 10.58 -4.03
C THR A 185 -17.41 10.60 -5.35
N GLU A 186 -18.02 11.75 -5.64
CA GLU A 186 -18.54 12.08 -6.97
C GLU A 186 -17.41 12.68 -7.85
N PRO A 187 -17.57 12.66 -9.18
CA PRO A 187 -16.57 13.24 -10.08
C PRO A 187 -16.29 14.71 -9.76
N ASN A 188 -15.00 15.08 -9.76
CA ASN A 188 -14.49 16.43 -9.44
C ASN A 188 -14.78 16.93 -8.01
N GLU A 189 -15.18 16.06 -7.09
CA GLU A 189 -15.40 16.43 -5.69
C GLU A 189 -14.07 16.78 -4.99
N THR A 190 -14.11 17.76 -4.10
CA THR A 190 -12.97 18.11 -3.23
C THR A 190 -13.26 17.74 -1.79
N LEU A 191 -12.39 16.96 -1.16
CA LEU A 191 -12.50 16.55 0.25
C LEU A 191 -11.41 17.20 1.11
N GLY A 192 -11.79 17.83 2.23
CA GLY A 192 -10.87 18.29 3.27
C GLY A 192 -11.22 19.66 3.87
N LYS A 193 -10.57 20.04 4.97
CA LYS A 193 -10.74 21.39 5.53
C LYS A 193 -10.02 22.40 4.63
N GLY A 194 -10.78 23.31 4.04
CA GLY A 194 -10.35 24.24 2.99
C GLY A 194 -11.19 24.13 1.71
N SER A 195 -12.08 23.15 1.61
CA SER A 195 -13.14 23.13 0.59
C SER A 195 -14.21 24.15 0.98
N GLU A 196 -14.12 25.38 0.50
CA GLU A 196 -15.29 26.25 0.41
C GLU A 196 -16.20 25.65 -0.66
N SER A 197 -17.35 25.13 -0.23
CA SER A 197 -18.47 24.75 -1.09
C SER A 197 -19.20 26.00 -1.59
#